data_AF-A0A2I0QKP4-F1
#
_entry.id   AF-A0A2I0QKP4-F1
#
_cell.length_a   1.000
_cell.length_b   1.000
_cell.length_c   1.000
_cell.angle_alpha   90.00
_cell.angle_beta   90.00
_cell.angle_gamma   90.00
#
_symmetry.space_group_name_H-M   'P 1'
#
loop_
_entity.id
_entity.type
_entity.pdbx_description
1 polymer ?
#
loop_
_entity_poly.entity_id
_entity_poly.type
_entity_poly.pdbx_seq_one_letter_code
_entity_poly.pdbx_strand_id
1 'polypeptide(L)'
;DEKFGIERTVKDDDVVFGDYSYGHIKREILKILNEIKELQRLPVVNFAAGGIATPADAALMMQMGCDGVFVGSGIFKSGDPEKRAIAIVEATSHYNEPEILKEVAKNLGEGMKGTEASKVLQALQDRGI
;
A
#
# COMPACT_ATOMS: atom_id res chain seq x y z
N ASP A 1 8.29 24.75 23.30
CA ASP A 1 7.49 25.97 23.27
C ASP A 1 7.20 26.31 24.72
N GLU A 2 8.18 26.94 25.37
CA GLU A 2 8.13 27.33 26.79
C GLU A 2 7.03 28.36 27.08
N LYS A 3 6.37 28.89 26.03
CA LYS A 3 5.26 29.83 26.11
C LYS A 3 3.97 29.29 26.72
N PHE A 4 3.80 27.96 26.86
CA PHE A 4 2.54 27.37 27.32
C PHE A 4 2.63 26.54 28.60
N GLY A 5 3.81 26.43 29.25
CA GLY A 5 3.95 25.73 30.54
C GLY A 5 3.59 24.23 30.51
N ILE A 6 3.46 23.63 29.33
CA ILE A 6 3.19 22.20 29.18
C ILE A 6 4.51 21.44 29.36
N GLU A 7 4.64 20.75 30.49
CA GLU A 7 5.72 19.79 30.71
C GLU A 7 5.62 18.70 29.64
N ARG A 8 6.62 18.61 28.73
CA ARG A 8 6.60 17.71 27.56
C ARG A 8 6.91 16.24 27.90
N THR A 9 6.63 15.83 29.13
CA THR A 9 7.06 14.52 29.63
C THR A 9 5.82 13.69 29.91
N VAL A 10 5.55 12.74 29.02
CA VAL A 10 4.47 11.76 29.17
C VAL A 10 4.98 10.61 30.03
N LYS A 11 4.29 10.30 31.13
CA LYS A 11 4.58 9.18 32.03
C LYS A 11 3.87 7.91 31.54
N ASP A 12 4.38 6.75 31.94
CA ASP A 12 3.81 5.46 31.51
C ASP A 12 2.35 5.24 31.94
N ASP A 13 1.93 5.88 33.03
CA ASP A 13 0.55 5.80 33.55
C ASP A 13 -0.40 6.84 32.92
N ASP A 14 0.12 7.81 32.16
CA ASP A 14 -0.69 8.85 31.53
C ASP A 14 -1.54 8.24 30.40
N VAL A 15 -2.85 8.48 30.44
CA VAL A 15 -3.78 8.09 29.37
C VAL A 15 -3.61 9.04 28.19
N VAL A 16 -3.28 8.49 27.01
CA VAL A 16 -2.94 9.30 25.82
C VAL A 16 -3.81 8.99 24.59
N PHE A 17 -4.52 7.87 24.58
CA PHE A 17 -5.40 7.50 23.46
C PHE A 17 -6.57 6.64 23.95
N GLY A 18 -7.79 7.18 23.89
CA GLY A 18 -8.97 6.50 24.47
C GLY A 18 -8.73 6.18 25.94
N ASP A 19 -8.83 4.90 26.31
CA ASP A 19 -8.58 4.40 27.66
C ASP A 19 -7.15 3.84 27.86
N TYR A 20 -6.26 4.03 26.89
CA TYR A 20 -4.93 3.43 26.89
C TYR A 20 -3.86 4.39 27.41
N SER A 21 -3.07 3.90 28.37
CA SER A 21 -1.90 4.61 28.87
C SER A 21 -0.71 4.56 27.90
N TYR A 22 0.20 5.52 28.01
CA TYR A 22 1.42 5.56 27.22
C TYR A 22 2.26 4.29 27.40
N GLY A 23 2.39 3.81 28.64
CA GLY A 23 3.08 2.56 28.97
C GLY A 23 2.41 1.33 28.34
N HIS A 24 1.08 1.30 28.28
CA HIS A 24 0.34 0.24 27.59
C HIS A 24 0.64 0.25 26.08
N ILE A 25 0.49 1.40 25.41
CA ILE A 25 0.75 1.54 23.97
C ILE A 25 2.18 1.14 23.61
N LYS A 26 3.16 1.59 24.41
CA LYS A 26 4.58 1.24 24.24
C LYS A 26 4.81 -0.28 24.29
N ARG A 27 4.17 -0.98 25.24
CA ARG A 27 4.30 -2.44 25.37
C ARG A 27 3.67 -3.18 24.20
N GLU A 28 2.47 -2.79 23.77
CA GLU A 28 1.79 -3.43 22.64
C GLU A 28 2.52 -3.18 21.31
N ILE A 29 3.03 -1.97 21.07
CA ILE A 29 3.87 -1.69 19.90
C ILE A 29 5.14 -2.56 19.92
N LEU A 30 5.82 -2.63 21.07
CA LEU A 30 7.03 -3.45 21.19
C LEU A 30 6.76 -4.93 20.91
N LYS A 31 5.61 -5.44 21.35
CA LYS A 31 5.16 -6.82 21.06
C LYS A 31 5.00 -7.04 19.55
N ILE A 32 4.33 -6.14 18.84
CA ILE A 32 4.16 -6.21 17.38
C ILE A 32 5.52 -6.13 16.66
N LEU A 33 6.43 -5.26 17.13
CA LEU A 33 7.77 -5.15 16.54
C LEU A 33 8.60 -6.43 16.73
N ASN A 34 8.47 -7.10 17.87
CA ASN A 34 9.12 -8.38 18.11
C ASN A 34 8.53 -9.47 17.19
N GLU A 35 7.21 -9.50 17.01
CA GLU A 35 6.56 -10.43 16.07
C GLU A 35 7.01 -10.18 14.62
N ILE A 36 7.10 -8.91 14.17
CA ILE A 36 7.64 -8.55 12.85
C ILE A 36 9.07 -9.04 12.69
N LYS A 37 9.90 -8.89 13.74
CA LYS A 37 11.29 -9.36 13.75
C LYS A 37 11.36 -10.87 13.64
N GLU A 38 10.48 -11.62 14.28
CA GLU A 38 10.45 -13.08 14.18
C GLU A 38 9.95 -13.56 12.81
N LEU A 39 8.89 -12.93 12.29
CA LEU A 39 8.27 -13.28 11.01
C LEU A 39 9.06 -12.81 9.79
N GLN A 40 9.92 -11.79 9.95
CA GLN A 40 10.61 -11.07 8.85
C GLN A 40 9.63 -10.44 7.83
N ARG A 41 8.41 -10.14 8.26
CA ARG A 41 7.34 -9.47 7.50
C ARG A 41 6.28 -8.91 8.45
N LEU A 42 5.30 -8.17 7.92
CA LEU A 42 4.15 -7.74 8.72
C LEU A 42 3.28 -8.95 9.12
N PRO A 43 2.68 -8.96 10.34
CA PRO A 43 1.80 -10.03 10.82
C PRO A 43 0.39 -9.97 10.19
N VAL A 44 0.29 -9.32 9.03
CA VAL A 44 -0.95 -9.11 8.27
C VAL A 44 -0.65 -9.20 6.78
N VAL A 45 -1.70 -9.39 6.00
CA VAL A 45 -1.66 -9.31 4.54
C VAL A 45 -1.31 -7.88 4.11
N ASN A 46 -0.32 -7.71 3.23
CA ASN A 46 0.20 -6.43 2.76
C ASN A 46 0.03 -6.29 1.25
N PHE A 47 -1.03 -5.58 0.83
CA PHE A 47 -1.33 -5.35 -0.59
C PHE A 47 -0.70 -4.04 -1.08
N ALA A 48 -0.26 -4.04 -2.33
CA ALA A 48 0.07 -2.80 -3.03
C ALA A 48 -1.20 -2.07 -3.49
N ALA A 49 -1.24 -0.75 -3.36
CA ALA A 49 -2.38 0.04 -3.77
C ALA A 49 -1.95 1.41 -4.33
N GLY A 50 -2.71 1.90 -5.31
CA GLY A 50 -2.50 3.21 -5.92
C GLY A 50 -1.45 3.20 -7.03
N GLY A 51 -1.79 3.81 -8.17
CA GLY A 51 -0.86 3.94 -9.30
C GLY A 51 -0.69 2.72 -10.19
N ILE A 52 -1.23 1.54 -9.81
CA ILE A 52 -1.23 0.34 -10.65
C ILE A 52 -2.12 0.59 -11.88
N ALA A 53 -1.52 0.67 -13.08
CA ALA A 53 -2.23 0.99 -14.31
C ALA A 53 -2.06 -0.08 -15.40
N THR A 54 -1.02 -0.91 -15.29
CA THR A 54 -0.67 -1.94 -16.27
C THR A 54 -0.47 -3.31 -15.61
N PRO A 55 -0.55 -4.41 -16.38
CA PRO A 55 -0.19 -5.74 -15.89
C PRO A 55 1.26 -5.83 -15.38
N ALA A 56 2.18 -5.07 -16.00
CA ALA A 56 3.58 -5.01 -15.58
C ALA A 56 3.73 -4.38 -14.19
N ASP A 57 2.96 -3.32 -13.88
CA ASP A 57 2.97 -2.73 -12.53
C ASP A 57 2.49 -3.74 -11.48
N ALA A 58 1.43 -4.49 -11.79
CA ALA A 58 0.90 -5.51 -10.90
C ALA A 58 1.92 -6.62 -10.65
N ALA A 59 2.53 -7.15 -11.71
CA ALA A 59 3.56 -8.17 -11.60
C ALA A 59 4.78 -7.68 -10.81
N LEU A 60 5.21 -6.43 -11.04
CA LEU A 60 6.33 -5.83 -10.30
C LEU A 60 6.04 -5.80 -8.79
N MET A 61 4.84 -5.39 -8.38
CA MET A 61 4.49 -5.35 -6.95
C MET A 61 4.49 -6.75 -6.33
N MET A 62 4.02 -7.77 -7.04
CA MET A 62 4.10 -9.15 -6.58
C MET A 62 5.56 -9.63 -6.48
N GLN A 63 6.43 -9.29 -7.45
CA GLN A 63 7.87 -9.59 -7.38
C GLN A 63 8.58 -8.90 -6.20
N MET A 64 8.07 -7.74 -5.76
CA MET A 64 8.56 -7.03 -4.58
C MET A 64 8.06 -7.62 -3.25
N GLY A 65 7.27 -8.69 -3.28
CA GLY A 65 6.82 -9.42 -2.10
C GLY A 65 5.47 -8.95 -1.52
N CYS A 66 4.66 -8.22 -2.29
CA CYS A 66 3.28 -7.92 -1.91
C CYS A 66 2.42 -9.19 -1.98
N ASP A 67 1.40 -9.24 -1.12
CA ASP A 67 0.46 -10.36 -1.06
C ASP A 67 -0.69 -10.24 -2.08
N GLY A 68 -0.77 -9.09 -2.76
CA GLY A 68 -1.81 -8.78 -3.73
C GLY A 68 -1.76 -7.31 -4.15
N VAL A 69 -2.64 -6.93 -5.09
CA VAL A 69 -2.74 -5.56 -5.61
C VAL A 69 -4.18 -5.06 -5.57
N PHE A 70 -4.36 -3.78 -5.26
CA PHE A 70 -5.62 -3.04 -5.39
C PHE A 70 -5.57 -2.13 -6.60
N VAL A 71 -6.51 -2.33 -7.53
CA VAL A 71 -6.61 -1.54 -8.75
C VAL A 71 -8.00 -0.95 -8.90
N GLY A 72 -8.07 0.38 -8.95
CA GLY A 72 -9.29 1.13 -9.22
C GLY A 72 -9.22 1.82 -10.58
N SER A 73 -8.72 3.05 -10.58
CA SER A 73 -8.67 3.90 -11.78
C SER A 73 -7.86 3.32 -12.94
N GLY A 74 -6.85 2.50 -12.66
CA GLY A 74 -6.06 1.81 -13.68
C GLY A 74 -6.91 0.93 -14.62
N ILE A 75 -8.00 0.35 -14.11
CA ILE A 75 -8.97 -0.43 -14.89
C ILE A 75 -10.03 0.48 -15.49
N PHE A 76 -10.79 1.20 -14.64
CA PHE A 76 -12.01 1.89 -15.06
C PHE A 76 -11.79 3.18 -15.87
N LYS A 77 -10.57 3.73 -15.89
CA LYS A 77 -10.21 4.88 -16.74
C LYS A 77 -9.36 4.50 -17.94
N SER A 78 -9.34 3.22 -18.31
CA SER A 78 -8.64 2.73 -19.50
C SER A 78 -9.57 2.62 -20.71
N GLY A 79 -9.00 2.44 -21.90
CA GLY A 79 -9.75 2.27 -23.14
C GLY A 79 -10.52 0.96 -23.26
N ASP A 80 -10.12 -0.08 -22.52
CA ASP A 80 -10.82 -1.37 -22.45
C ASP A 80 -10.74 -1.93 -21.01
N PRO A 81 -11.69 -1.53 -20.13
CA PRO A 81 -11.67 -1.92 -18.72
C PRO A 81 -11.79 -3.42 -18.48
N GLU A 82 -12.63 -4.13 -19.25
CA GLU A 82 -12.85 -5.57 -19.08
C GLU A 82 -11.57 -6.35 -19.37
N LYS A 83 -10.97 -6.09 -20.54
CA LYS A 83 -9.75 -6.77 -20.95
C LYS A 83 -8.58 -6.42 -20.03
N ARG A 84 -8.49 -5.17 -19.57
CA ARG A 84 -7.46 -4.75 -18.62
C ARG A 84 -7.63 -5.39 -17.25
N ALA A 85 -8.85 -5.53 -16.76
CA ALA A 85 -9.12 -6.22 -15.50
C ALA A 85 -8.64 -7.67 -15.57
N ILE A 86 -9.00 -8.39 -16.63
CA ILE A 86 -8.53 -9.77 -16.87
C ILE A 86 -7.00 -9.80 -16.92
N ALA A 87 -6.37 -8.92 -17.70
CA ALA A 87 -4.91 -8.89 -17.84
C ALA A 87 -4.18 -8.62 -16.51
N ILE A 88 -4.74 -7.77 -15.64
CA ILE A 88 -4.17 -7.50 -14.31
C ILE A 88 -4.32 -8.71 -13.39
N VAL A 89 -5.47 -9.39 -13.40
CA VAL A 89 -5.68 -10.61 -12.60
C VAL A 89 -4.70 -11.72 -13.03
N GLU A 90 -4.58 -11.94 -14.34
CA GLU A 90 -3.64 -12.91 -14.90
C GLU A 90 -2.19 -12.56 -14.54
N ALA A 91 -1.79 -11.29 -14.71
CA ALA A 91 -0.43 -10.88 -14.36
C ALA A 91 -0.13 -10.94 -12.86
N THR A 92 -1.13 -10.71 -12.00
CA THR A 92 -0.97 -10.87 -10.55
C THR A 92 -0.75 -12.35 -10.19
N SER A 93 -1.45 -13.25 -10.87
CA SER A 93 -1.35 -14.71 -10.64
C SER A 93 -0.06 -15.31 -11.22
N HIS A 94 0.36 -14.82 -12.39
CA HIS A 94 1.50 -15.32 -13.17
C HIS A 94 2.68 -14.34 -13.17
N TYR A 95 2.87 -13.59 -12.08
CA TYR A 95 3.84 -12.49 -12.00
C TYR A 95 5.31 -12.88 -12.23
N ASN A 96 5.63 -14.17 -12.14
CA ASN A 96 6.97 -14.73 -12.37
C ASN A 96 7.07 -15.54 -13.68
N GLU A 97 6.11 -15.41 -14.60
CA GLU A 97 6.08 -16.12 -15.88
C GLU A 97 6.15 -15.12 -17.04
N PRO A 98 7.36 -14.74 -17.51
CA PRO A 98 7.54 -13.66 -18.49
C PRO A 98 6.76 -13.83 -19.79
N GLU A 99 6.58 -15.07 -20.26
CA GLU A 99 5.81 -15.35 -21.48
C GLU A 99 4.32 -15.04 -21.29
N ILE A 100 3.73 -15.39 -20.14
CA ILE A 100 2.33 -15.05 -19.83
C ILE A 100 2.19 -13.53 -19.73
N LEU A 101 3.08 -12.87 -18.99
CA LEU A 101 3.08 -11.41 -18.82
C LEU A 101 3.12 -10.67 -20.17
N LYS A 102 3.96 -11.15 -21.09
CA LYS A 102 4.07 -10.61 -22.44
C LYS A 102 2.79 -10.79 -23.24
N GLU A 103 2.11 -11.93 -23.11
CA GLU A 103 0.85 -12.18 -23.83
C GLU A 103 -0.30 -11.32 -23.28
N VAL A 104 -0.48 -11.27 -21.96
CA VAL A 104 -1.59 -10.52 -21.34
C VAL A 104 -1.43 -9.00 -21.47
N ALA A 105 -0.21 -8.49 -21.69
CA ALA A 105 0.04 -7.07 -21.91
C ALA A 105 -0.40 -6.56 -23.30
N LYS A 106 -0.79 -7.44 -24.24
CA LYS A 106 -1.11 -7.05 -25.62
C LYS A 106 -2.53 -6.51 -25.77
N ASN A 107 -2.68 -5.54 -26.68
CA ASN A 107 -3.97 -5.07 -27.18
C ASN A 107 -4.95 -4.61 -26.07
N LEU A 108 -4.45 -3.94 -25.03
CA LEU A 108 -5.24 -3.49 -23.86
C LEU A 108 -5.84 -2.08 -24.00
N GLY A 109 -5.78 -1.50 -25.21
CA GLY A 109 -6.18 -0.12 -25.46
C GLY A 109 -5.31 0.90 -24.71
N GLU A 110 -5.74 2.17 -24.74
CA GLU A 110 -5.04 3.23 -24.01
C GLU A 110 -5.10 3.03 -22.50
N GLY A 111 -3.95 3.22 -21.83
CA GLY A 111 -3.88 3.22 -20.37
C GLY A 111 -4.42 4.51 -19.76
N MET A 112 -4.68 4.47 -18.45
CA MET A 112 -4.99 5.67 -17.68
C MET A 112 -3.85 6.68 -17.80
N LYS A 113 -4.17 7.96 -18.07
CA LYS A 113 -3.18 9.04 -17.99
C LYS A 113 -2.81 9.31 -16.53
N GLY A 114 -1.52 9.15 -16.22
CA GLY A 114 -0.95 9.48 -14.92
C GLY A 114 -0.68 10.97 -14.76
N THR A 115 -0.56 11.40 -13.49
CA THR A 115 0.01 12.68 -13.13
C THR A 115 1.41 12.43 -12.56
N GLU A 116 2.40 13.21 -13.00
CA GLU A 116 3.77 13.13 -12.47
C GLU A 116 3.80 13.28 -10.96
N ALA A 117 4.56 12.42 -10.27
CA ALA A 117 4.62 12.38 -8.81
C ALA A 117 5.05 13.73 -8.21
N SER A 118 5.98 14.44 -8.86
CA SER A 118 6.44 15.77 -8.44
C SER A 118 5.38 16.87 -8.50
N LYS A 119 4.28 16.64 -9.22
CA LYS A 119 3.14 17.56 -9.36
C LYS A 119 1.96 17.18 -8.46
N VAL A 120 2.07 16.10 -7.69
CA VAL A 120 1.05 15.69 -6.74
C VAL A 120 1.21 16.56 -5.48
N LEU A 121 0.29 17.50 -5.29
CA LEU A 121 0.24 18.38 -4.12
C LEU A 121 -0.33 17.70 -2.86
N GLN A 122 -1.07 16.60 -3.05
CA GLN A 122 -1.74 15.89 -1.95
C GLN A 122 -0.78 14.91 -1.29
N ALA A 123 -0.63 14.99 0.04
CA ALA A 123 0.21 14.05 0.75
C ALA A 123 -0.50 12.68 0.88
N LEU A 124 0.27 11.60 0.95
CA LEU A 124 -0.29 10.25 1.18
C LEU A 124 -1.13 10.18 2.47
N GLN A 125 -0.79 11.02 3.46
CA GLN A 125 -1.49 11.15 4.75
C GLN A 125 -2.93 11.65 4.60
N ASP A 126 -3.25 12.35 3.51
CA ASP A 126 -4.59 12.88 3.26
C ASP A 126 -5.46 11.90 2.46
N ARG A 127 -4.93 10.72 2.13
CA ARG A 127 -5.62 9.68 1.36
C ARG A 127 -5.95 8.51 2.27
N GLY A 128 -7.24 8.25 2.49
CA GLY A 128 -7.72 7.07 3.19
C GLY A 128 -8.06 7.25 4.67
N ILE A 129 -8.35 8.49 5.09
CA ILE A 129 -9.08 8.83 6.32
C ILE A 129 -10.13 9.89 5.96
#